data_AF-A0A821KNZ6-F1
#
_entry.id   AF-A0A821KNZ6-F1
#
_cell.length_a   1.000
_cell.length_b   1.000
_cell.length_c   1.000
_cell.angle_alpha   90.00
_cell.angle_beta   90.00
_cell.angle_gamma   90.00
#
_symmetry.space_group_name_H-M   'P 1'
#
loop_
_entity.id
_entity.type
_entity.pdbx_description
1 polymer ?
#
loop_
_entity_poly.entity_id
_entity_poly.type
_entity_poly.pdbx_seq_one_letter_code
_entity_poly.pdbx_strand_id
1 'polypeptide(L)'
;MDTTHDLLASGSGDSTARIWNLQGTCKLEIVLKHILCKDVTSLDWNSSGTQLATDSYDGHDRIWSSDENLISTLGQHKGPIVALK
;
A
#
# COMPACT_ATOMS: atom_id res chain seq x y z
N MET A 1 27.81 2.13 1.93
CA MET A 1 27.02 1.83 0.73
C MET A 1 25.67 1.42 1.24
N ASP A 2 24.71 2.34 1.20
CA ASP A 2 23.39 2.10 1.76
C ASP A 2 22.61 1.26 0.74
N THR A 3 22.24 0.06 1.14
CA THR A 3 21.50 -0.89 0.32
C THR A 3 20.09 -0.36 0.19
N THR A 4 19.79 0.28 -0.94
CA THR A 4 18.43 0.63 -1.34
C THR A 4 17.55 -0.62 -1.18
N HIS A 5 16.57 -0.55 -0.28
CA HIS A 5 15.52 -1.56 -0.18
C HIS A 5 14.71 -1.46 -1.47
N ASP A 6 14.98 -2.33 -2.45
CA ASP A 6 14.21 -2.42 -3.69
C ASP A 6 12.88 -3.13 -3.38
N LEU A 7 11.93 -2.36 -2.89
CA LEU A 7 10.57 -2.82 -2.64
C LEU A 7 9.69 -2.51 -3.85
N LEU A 8 8.95 -3.52 -4.30
CA LEU A 8 7.84 -3.35 -5.23
C LEU A 8 6.55 -3.39 -4.43
N ALA A 9 5.60 -2.50 -4.73
CA ALA A 9 4.25 -2.56 -4.19
C ALA A 9 3.24 -2.66 -5.33
N SER A 10 2.14 -3.38 -5.09
CA SER A 10 1.00 -3.38 -6.01
C SER A 10 -0.31 -3.48 -5.26
N GLY A 11 -1.33 -2.84 -5.80
CA GLY A 11 -2.72 -2.95 -5.37
C GLY A 11 -3.47 -3.92 -6.26
N SER A 12 -4.60 -4.43 -5.78
CA SER A 12 -5.40 -5.44 -6.46
C SER A 12 -6.89 -5.30 -6.16
N GLY A 13 -7.72 -5.76 -7.09
CA GLY A 13 -9.17 -5.90 -6.92
C GLY A 13 -9.56 -6.95 -5.86
N ASP A 14 -8.62 -7.81 -5.43
CA ASP A 14 -8.82 -8.74 -4.30
C ASP A 14 -8.79 -8.03 -2.93
N SER A 15 -8.78 -6.70 -2.91
CA SER A 15 -8.78 -5.87 -1.70
C SER A 15 -7.50 -6.00 -0.88
N THR A 16 -6.41 -6.34 -1.55
CA THR A 16 -5.07 -6.37 -0.95
C THR A 16 -4.12 -5.44 -1.68
N ALA A 17 -3.22 -4.84 -0.91
CA ALA A 17 -1.94 -4.40 -1.43
C ALA A 17 -0.88 -5.40 -0.97
N ARG A 18 0.16 -5.58 -1.79
CA ARG A 18 1.25 -6.51 -1.51
C ARG A 18 2.57 -5.82 -1.75
N ILE A 19 3.56 -6.17 -0.93
CA ILE A 19 4.93 -5.67 -1.05
C ILE A 19 5.86 -6.86 -1.26
N TRP A 20 6.77 -6.72 -2.22
CA TRP A 20 7.80 -7.70 -2.54
C TRP A 20 9.17 -7.11 -2.32
N ASN A 21 10.04 -7.90 -1.70
CA ASN A 21 11.46 -7.62 -1.68
C ASN A 21 12.08 -8.12 -2.98
N LEU A 22 12.66 -7.21 -3.77
CA LEU A 22 13.34 -7.55 -5.01
C LEU A 22 14.84 -7.83 -4.81
N GLN A 23 15.38 -7.67 -3.60
CA GLN A 23 16.76 -8.02 -3.33
C GLN A 23 16.96 -9.54 -3.40
N GLY A 24 17.73 -9.99 -4.40
CA GLY A 24 18.02 -11.39 -4.62
C GLY A 24 16.86 -12.13 -5.28
N THR A 25 16.16 -13.00 -4.54
CA THR A 25 15.00 -13.73 -5.05
C THR A 25 13.75 -12.92 -4.74
N CYS A 26 12.98 -12.53 -5.76
CA CYS A 26 11.71 -11.82 -5.57
C CYS A 26 10.80 -12.63 -4.63
N LYS A 27 10.60 -12.12 -3.42
CA LYS A 27 9.81 -12.77 -2.37
C LYS A 27 8.68 -11.84 -1.96
N LEU A 28 7.48 -12.39 -1.90
CA LEU A 28 6.36 -11.72 -1.26
C LEU A 28 6.72 -11.54 0.21
N GLU A 29 6.76 -10.28 0.64
CA GLU A 29 7.16 -9.92 1.99
C GLU A 29 5.91 -9.65 2.84
N ILE A 30 4.95 -8.88 2.30
CA ILE A 30 3.84 -8.32 3.09
C ILE A 30 2.51 -8.39 2.33
N VAL A 31 1.42 -8.64 3.06
CA VAL A 31 0.03 -8.55 2.55
C VAL A 31 -0.80 -7.58 3.40
N LEU A 32 -1.14 -6.43 2.83
CA LEU A 32 -1.93 -5.37 3.45
C LEU A 32 -3.40 -5.54 3.07
N LYS A 33 -4.26 -5.86 4.05
CA LYS A 33 -5.67 -6.18 3.80
C LYS A 33 -6.58 -4.96 3.99
N HIS A 34 -7.38 -4.64 2.97
CA HIS A 34 -8.46 -3.66 3.08
C HIS A 34 -9.76 -4.35 3.54
N ILE A 35 -10.39 -3.82 4.60
CA ILE A 35 -11.45 -4.50 5.34
C ILE A 35 -12.79 -4.57 4.56
N LEU A 36 -13.05 -3.61 3.66
CA LEU A 36 -14.36 -3.45 3.00
C LEU A 36 -14.49 -4.19 1.66
N CYS A 37 -13.57 -5.10 1.36
CA CYS A 37 -13.56 -5.88 0.12
C CYS A 37 -13.73 -5.00 -1.14
N LYS A 38 -12.98 -3.88 -1.20
CA LYS A 38 -12.93 -2.97 -2.34
C LYS A 38 -11.53 -2.90 -2.90
N ASP A 39 -11.47 -2.67 -4.20
CA ASP A 39 -10.25 -2.54 -4.99
C ASP A 39 -9.29 -1.55 -4.37
N VAL A 40 -8.01 -1.91 -4.36
CA VAL A 40 -6.91 -0.97 -4.13
C VAL A 40 -6.52 -0.40 -5.49
N THR A 41 -6.65 0.91 -5.65
CA THR A 41 -6.62 1.59 -6.96
C THR A 41 -5.27 2.17 -7.33
N SER A 42 -4.54 2.65 -6.34
CA SER A 42 -3.26 3.31 -6.48
C SER A 42 -2.51 3.22 -5.15
N LEU A 43 -1.21 3.43 -5.24
CA LEU A 43 -0.29 3.32 -4.14
C LEU A 43 0.75 4.43 -4.28
N ASP A 44 1.20 4.97 -3.15
CA ASP A 44 2.29 5.93 -3.14
C ASP A 44 3.21 5.72 -1.93
N TRP A 45 4.51 5.66 -2.19
CA TRP A 45 5.53 5.52 -1.14
C TRP A 45 5.94 6.90 -0.66
N ASN A 46 6.08 7.07 0.65
CA ASN A 46 6.73 8.28 1.15
C ASN A 46 8.19 8.36 0.70
N SER A 47 8.77 9.56 0.72
CA SER A 47 10.13 9.80 0.24
C SER A 47 11.22 8.98 0.95
N SER A 48 10.95 8.52 2.18
CA SER A 48 11.88 7.68 2.93
C SER A 48 11.68 6.17 2.70
N GLY A 49 10.65 5.75 1.96
CA GLY A 49 10.31 4.34 1.72
C GLY A 49 9.82 3.58 2.96
N THR A 50 9.45 4.28 4.03
CA THR A 50 9.05 3.69 5.33
C THR A 50 7.55 3.56 5.48
N GLN A 51 6.79 4.27 4.65
CA GLN A 51 5.33 4.25 4.67
C GLN A 51 4.78 4.14 3.26
N LEU A 52 3.72 3.35 3.14
CA LEU A 52 2.96 3.18 1.91
C LEU A 52 1.54 3.71 2.14
N ALA A 53 1.13 4.64 1.30
CA ALA A 53 -0.27 5.02 1.17
C ALA A 53 -0.95 4.09 0.16
N THR A 54 -2.14 3.62 0.50
CA THR A 54 -3.02 2.88 -0.42
C THR A 54 -4.39 3.54 -0.43
N ASP A 55 -4.94 3.77 -1.62
CA ASP A 55 -6.30 4.26 -1.77
C ASP A 55 -7.24 3.10 -2.17
N SER A 56 -8.54 3.31 -2.01
CA SER A 56 -9.51 2.28 -2.33
C SER A 56 -10.84 2.82 -2.80
N TYR A 57 -11.55 1.99 -3.57
CA TYR A 57 -12.94 2.23 -3.95
C TYR A 57 -13.91 2.34 -2.76
N ASP A 58 -13.48 1.98 -1.55
CA ASP A 58 -14.26 2.18 -0.32
C ASP A 58 -14.25 3.63 0.20
N GLY A 59 -13.54 4.55 -0.45
CA GLY A 59 -13.45 5.95 -0.05
C GLY A 59 -12.51 6.21 1.11
N HIS A 60 -11.64 5.26 1.45
CA HIS A 60 -10.65 5.41 2.52
C HIS A 60 -9.23 5.21 2.02
N ASP A 61 -8.37 6.20 2.29
CA ASP A 61 -6.93 6.01 2.20
C ASP A 61 -6.42 5.33 3.47
N ARG A 62 -5.40 4.50 3.32
CA ARG A 62 -4.74 3.81 4.43
C ARG A 62 -3.25 4.05 4.36
N ILE A 63 -2.67 4.40 5.50
CA ILE A 63 -1.24 4.57 5.64
C ILE A 63 -0.69 3.37 6.38
N TRP A 64 0.26 2.68 5.78
CA TRP A 64 0.88 1.47 6.31
C TRP A 64 2.34 1.72 6.64
N SER A 65 2.86 1.05 7.67
CA SER A 65 4.30 0.94 7.86
C SER A 65 4.88 -0.13 6.94
N SER A 66 6.19 -0.08 6.73
CA SER A 66 6.95 -1.16 6.09
C SER A 66 6.93 -2.50 6.83
N ASP A 67 6.31 -2.56 8.01
CA ASP A 67 6.21 -3.77 8.86
C ASP A 67 4.74 -4.24 8.98
N GLU A 68 3.96 -4.04 7.93
CA GLU A 68 2.54 -4.44 7.81
C GLU A 68 1.55 -3.73 8.76
N ASN A 69 1.97 -2.72 9.51
CA ASN A 69 1.09 -2.08 10.48
C ASN A 69 0.24 -0.97 9.84
N LEU A 70 -1.07 -1.01 10.05
CA LEU A 70 -1.96 0.11 9.71
C LEU A 70 -1.72 1.26 10.67
N ILE A 71 -1.12 2.35 10.17
CA ILE A 71 -0.82 3.56 10.94
C ILE A 71 -2.05 4.46 11.03
N SER A 72 -2.76 4.64 9.90
CA SER A 72 -3.89 5.55 9.84
C SER A 72 -4.88 5.16 8.74
N THR A 73 -6.13 5.59 8.92
CA THR A 73 -7.19 5.52 7.91
C THR A 73 -7.79 6.90 7.73
N LEU A 74 -7.82 7.40 6.50
CA LEU A 74 -8.32 8.72 6.13
C LEU A 74 -9.64 8.55 5.37
N GLY A 75 -10.77 8.83 6.04
CA GLY A 75 -12.12 8.60 5.50
C GLY A 75 -12.86 9.89 5.12
N GLN A 76 -12.17 10.89 4.57
CA GLN A 76 -12.81 12.15 4.20
C GLN A 76 -13.51 12.09 2.83
N HIS A 77 -13.13 11.13 1.98
CA HIS A 77 -13.78 10.91 0.70
C HIS A 77 -15.12 10.16 0.88
N LYS A 78 -16.15 10.60 0.16
CA LYS A 78 -17.51 9.99 0.19
C LYS A 78 -17.78 9.05 -0.98
N GLY A 79 -16.76 8.71 -1.74
CA GLY A 79 -16.84 7.88 -2.94
C GLY A 79 -15.46 7.33 -3.31
N PRO A 80 -15.36 6.59 -4.42
CA PRO A 80 -14.11 5.97 -4.83
C PRO A 80 -12.97 6.97 -4.93
N ILE A 81 -11.82 6.57 -4.40
CA ILE A 81 -10.57 7.29 -4.60
C ILE A 81 -9.94 6.72 -5.87
N VAL A 82 -9.41 7.61 -6.71
CA VAL A 82 -8.99 7.26 -8.08
C VAL A 82 -7.48 7.30 -8.27
N ALA A 83 -6.77 8.08 -7.46
CA ALA A 83 -5.32 8.22 -7.54
C ALA A 83 -4.75 8.91 -6.29
N LEU A 84 -3.54 8.49 -5.94
CA LEU A 84 -2.57 9.17 -5.08
C LEU A 84 -1.52 9.88 -5.95
N LYS A 85 -0.61 10.66 -5.34
CA LYS A 85 0.35 11.54 -6.05
C LYS A 85 1.78 11.12 -5.83
#